data_AF-A0A9D6HMC2-F1
#
_entry.id   AF-A0A9D6HMC2-F1
#
_cell.length_a   1.000
_cell.length_b   1.000
_cell.length_c   1.000
_cell.angle_alpha   90.00
_cell.angle_beta   90.00
_cell.angle_gamma   90.00
#
_symmetry.space_group_name_H-M   'P 1'
#
loop_
_entity.id
_entity.type
_entity.pdbx_description
1 polymer ?
#
loop_
_entity_poly.entity_id
_entity_poly.type
_entity_poly.pdbx_seq_one_letter_code
_entity_poly.pdbx_strand_id
1 'polypeptide(L)'
;MHFNYKLALIALEQGVDGLRLNPGNIGGTAFVREVVNLAKDKRIPIRIGVNAGSLEKDLLEKYGGPTADGMVESALRHIRILEDCGYPEMKVSLKASDPLMMIEAYRMLADRVEYPFHLGVTEAGTPGVGTIKSSVGLGALLSQGIGDTIRVSLSADPTEEVRVGIDILKSLGLRKGGLTFVSCPSCGRADVDLVKLAKQVEDEFRGLHEDIHIAVMGCVPEGERVVTAEGPKPIEAVGEGDEVLTHEGSYRKVAWATSHRYEGEIVEVHPTGFAPFRLTP
;
A
#
# COMPACT_ATOMS: atom_id res chain seq x y z
N MET A 1 20.87 7.72 -8.53
CA MET A 1 22.18 8.38 -8.72
C MET A 1 22.13 9.74 -8.04
N HIS A 2 23.15 10.08 -7.25
CA HIS A 2 23.06 11.26 -6.38
C HIS A 2 23.90 12.46 -6.87
N PHE A 3 25.12 12.25 -7.39
CA PHE A 3 26.05 13.37 -7.64
C PHE A 3 26.88 13.28 -8.94
N ASN A 4 27.10 12.07 -9.48
CA ASN A 4 28.00 11.88 -10.62
C ASN A 4 27.21 11.62 -11.92
N TYR A 5 27.16 12.64 -12.80
CA TYR A 5 26.47 12.55 -14.08
C TYR A 5 27.11 11.51 -15.02
N LYS A 6 28.43 11.25 -14.94
CA LYS A 6 29.11 10.27 -15.80
C LYS A 6 28.56 8.87 -15.59
N LEU A 7 28.27 8.51 -14.34
CA LEU A 7 27.66 7.23 -14.04
C LEU A 7 26.22 7.16 -14.60
N ALA A 8 25.50 8.28 -14.71
CA ALA A 8 24.19 8.33 -15.35
C ALA A 8 24.28 8.12 -16.86
N LEU A 9 25.27 8.72 -17.52
CA LEU A 9 25.54 8.48 -18.93
C LEU A 9 25.87 7.00 -19.19
N ILE A 10 26.77 6.42 -18.41
CA ILE A 10 27.11 4.99 -18.52
C ILE A 10 25.86 4.12 -18.34
N ALA A 11 25.01 4.39 -17.34
CA ALA A 11 23.79 3.62 -17.12
C ALA A 11 22.84 3.71 -18.33
N LEU A 12 22.66 4.90 -18.91
CA LEU A 12 21.84 5.11 -20.11
C LEU A 12 22.44 4.37 -21.33
N GLU A 13 23.76 4.42 -21.51
CA GLU A 13 24.45 3.67 -22.56
C GLU A 13 24.22 2.17 -22.45
N GLN A 14 24.27 1.63 -21.22
CA GLN A 14 24.01 0.22 -20.92
C GLN A 14 22.52 -0.18 -21.02
N GLY A 15 21.61 0.77 -21.24
CA GLY A 15 20.20 0.49 -21.53
C GLY A 15 19.32 0.24 -20.31
N VAL A 16 19.54 0.96 -19.20
CA VAL A 16 18.61 0.93 -18.06
C VAL A 16 17.21 1.44 -18.43
N ASP A 17 16.15 0.90 -17.83
CA ASP A 17 14.76 1.28 -18.14
C ASP A 17 14.31 2.59 -17.49
N GLY A 18 15.08 3.11 -16.53
CA GLY A 18 14.73 4.34 -15.84
C GLY A 18 15.86 4.84 -14.96
N LEU A 19 15.95 6.17 -14.84
CA LEU A 19 17.01 6.82 -14.08
C LEU A 19 16.41 7.55 -12.88
N ARG A 20 16.87 7.29 -11.65
CA ARG A 20 16.59 8.19 -10.51
C ARG A 20 17.71 9.20 -10.40
N LEU A 21 17.38 10.48 -10.55
CA LEU A 21 18.33 11.59 -10.55
C LEU A 21 17.71 12.85 -9.94
N ASN A 22 18.48 13.63 -9.18
CA ASN A 22 18.12 15.00 -8.79
C ASN A 22 18.96 15.98 -9.62
N PRO A 23 18.39 16.65 -10.63
CA PRO A 23 19.13 17.50 -11.57
C PRO A 23 19.97 18.59 -10.93
N GLY A 24 19.50 19.18 -9.81
CA GLY A 24 20.26 20.22 -9.10
C GLY A 24 21.57 19.74 -8.48
N ASN A 25 21.77 18.42 -8.34
CA ASN A 25 22.92 17.84 -7.62
C ASN A 25 24.04 17.34 -8.52
N ILE A 26 23.91 17.43 -9.86
CA ILE A 26 24.86 16.82 -10.80
C ILE A 26 25.88 17.79 -11.44
N GLY A 27 26.16 18.90 -10.76
CA GLY A 27 27.32 19.73 -11.05
C GLY A 27 27.12 20.82 -12.10
N GLY A 28 25.88 21.08 -12.54
CA GLY A 28 25.53 22.22 -13.40
C GLY A 28 24.70 21.88 -14.63
N THR A 29 24.08 22.90 -15.23
CA THR A 29 23.10 22.76 -16.32
C THR A 29 23.67 22.07 -17.57
N ALA A 30 24.96 22.26 -17.86
CA ALA A 30 25.61 21.61 -19.01
C ALA A 30 25.58 20.08 -18.89
N PHE A 31 25.89 19.54 -17.71
CA PHE A 31 25.88 18.09 -17.46
C PHE A 31 24.46 17.54 -17.39
N VAL A 32 23.50 18.32 -16.86
CA VAL A 32 22.09 17.94 -16.92
C VAL A 32 21.63 17.78 -18.36
N ARG A 33 21.94 18.75 -19.24
CA ARG A 33 21.58 18.68 -20.66
C ARG A 33 22.18 17.45 -21.35
N GLU A 34 23.43 17.12 -21.04
CA GLU A 34 24.07 15.92 -21.61
C GLU A 34 23.32 14.64 -21.22
N VAL A 35 22.99 14.47 -19.94
CA VAL A 35 22.20 13.34 -19.45
C VAL A 35 20.80 13.32 -20.06
N VAL A 36 20.14 14.47 -20.14
CA VAL A 36 18.78 14.59 -20.70
C VAL A 36 18.76 14.28 -22.19
N ASN A 37 19.74 14.75 -22.97
CA ASN A 37 19.81 14.46 -24.40
C ASN A 37 19.92 12.95 -24.64
N LEU A 38 20.81 12.27 -23.91
CA LEU A 38 20.94 10.82 -24.04
C LEU A 38 19.68 10.06 -23.55
N ALA A 39 19.04 10.54 -22.47
CA ALA A 39 17.79 9.99 -21.99
C ALA A 39 16.63 10.18 -22.99
N LYS A 40 16.59 11.31 -23.71
CA LYS A 40 15.64 11.58 -24.81
C LYS A 40 15.83 10.62 -25.97
N ASP A 41 17.07 10.49 -26.45
CA ASP A 41 17.40 9.64 -27.60
C ASP A 41 16.98 8.18 -27.35
N LYS A 42 17.10 7.73 -26.10
CA LYS A 42 16.74 6.37 -25.67
C LYS A 42 15.31 6.24 -25.10
N ARG A 43 14.59 7.35 -24.93
CA ARG A 43 13.25 7.41 -24.30
C ARG A 43 13.20 6.79 -22.89
N ILE A 44 14.23 7.03 -22.08
CA ILE A 44 14.37 6.44 -20.73
C ILE A 44 13.91 7.47 -19.66
N PRO A 45 12.81 7.24 -18.93
CA PRO A 45 12.26 8.24 -18.01
C PRO A 45 13.16 8.56 -16.82
N ILE A 46 13.08 9.79 -16.32
CA ILE A 46 13.83 10.27 -15.15
C ILE A 46 12.90 10.45 -13.95
N ARG A 47 13.20 9.77 -12.83
CA ARG A 47 12.56 10.05 -11.54
C ARG A 47 13.35 11.08 -10.73
N ILE A 48 12.74 12.23 -10.48
CA ILE A 48 13.19 13.21 -9.47
C ILE A 48 12.81 12.67 -8.09
N GLY A 49 13.76 12.64 -7.15
CA GLY A 49 13.51 12.11 -5.81
C GLY A 49 14.02 13.01 -4.70
N VAL A 50 13.15 13.86 -4.18
CA VAL A 50 13.40 14.71 -3.01
C VAL A 50 13.20 13.90 -1.74
N ASN A 51 14.16 13.99 -0.82
CA ASN A 51 14.03 13.40 0.53
C ASN A 51 14.21 14.50 1.58
N ALA A 52 13.37 14.51 2.61
CA ALA A 52 13.42 15.48 3.70
C ALA A 52 14.81 15.54 4.37
N GLY A 53 15.43 14.38 4.61
CA GLY A 53 16.74 14.27 5.25
C GLY A 53 17.92 14.72 4.39
N SER A 54 17.71 15.05 3.11
CA SER A 54 18.77 15.49 2.19
C SER A 54 18.36 16.70 1.36
N LEU A 55 17.54 17.58 1.92
CA LEU A 55 17.18 18.85 1.28
C LEU A 55 18.41 19.75 1.11
N GLU A 56 18.35 20.61 0.09
CA GLU A 56 19.38 21.61 -0.15
C GLU A 56 19.53 22.57 1.03
N LYS A 57 20.77 22.99 1.31
CA LYS A 57 21.11 23.81 2.49
C LYS A 57 20.35 25.12 2.54
N ASP A 58 20.17 25.77 1.40
CA ASP A 58 19.44 27.04 1.30
C ASP A 58 17.96 26.87 1.67
N LEU A 59 17.36 25.72 1.35
CA LEU A 59 15.98 25.41 1.73
C LEU A 59 15.88 25.09 3.23
N LEU A 60 16.83 24.34 3.77
CA LEU A 60 16.90 24.08 5.21
C LEU A 60 17.02 25.39 6.01
N GLU A 61 17.87 26.32 5.57
CA GLU A 61 18.03 27.64 6.19
C GLU A 61 16.76 28.49 6.05
N LYS A 62 16.16 28.54 4.86
CA LYS A 62 14.94 29.31 4.57
C LYS A 62 13.74 28.87 5.41
N TYR A 63 13.57 27.57 5.60
CA TYR A 63 12.42 26.99 6.29
C TYR A 63 12.68 26.58 7.74
N GLY A 64 13.90 26.81 8.25
CA GLY A 64 14.27 26.45 9.62
C GLY A 64 14.39 24.95 9.88
N GLY A 65 14.62 24.16 8.84
CA GLY A 65 14.72 22.70 8.90
C GLY A 65 13.97 21.99 7.76
N PRO A 66 13.87 20.66 7.79
CA PRO A 66 13.06 19.91 6.83
C PRO A 66 11.57 20.18 7.04
N THR A 67 10.90 20.69 6.00
CA THR A 67 9.46 20.99 6.00
C THR A 67 8.80 20.51 4.70
N ALA A 68 7.48 20.36 4.71
CA ALA A 68 6.73 20.05 3.50
C ALA A 68 6.93 21.11 2.41
N ASP A 69 6.88 22.41 2.78
CA ASP A 69 7.16 23.52 1.86
C ASP A 69 8.55 23.43 1.23
N GLY A 70 9.59 23.13 2.03
CA GLY A 70 10.95 22.96 1.54
C GLY A 70 11.07 21.79 0.56
N MET A 71 10.37 20.69 0.82
CA MET A 71 10.33 19.55 -0.10
C MET A 71 9.64 19.88 -1.42
N VAL A 72 8.52 20.60 -1.37
CA VAL A 72 7.77 21.03 -2.56
C VAL A 72 8.60 22.01 -3.39
N GLU A 73 9.28 22.97 -2.74
CA GLU A 73 10.15 23.91 -3.44
C GLU A 73 11.35 23.21 -4.10
N SER A 74 11.99 22.26 -3.42
CA SER A 74 13.06 21.43 -3.98
C SER A 74 12.56 20.64 -5.21
N ALA A 75 11.38 20.03 -5.11
CA ALA A 75 10.79 19.26 -6.21
C ALA A 75 10.54 20.17 -7.43
N LEU A 76 9.88 21.31 -7.24
CA LEU A 76 9.61 22.28 -8.30
C LEU A 76 10.89 22.83 -8.93
N ARG A 77 11.94 23.06 -8.13
CA ARG A 77 13.26 23.48 -8.63
C ARG A 77 13.85 22.45 -9.58
N HIS A 78 13.80 21.17 -9.22
CA HIS A 78 14.31 20.09 -10.06
C HIS A 78 13.46 19.82 -11.29
N ILE A 79 12.12 19.92 -11.17
CA ILE A 79 11.18 19.78 -12.28
C ILE A 79 11.47 20.84 -13.34
N ARG A 80 11.58 22.11 -12.94
CA ARG A 80 11.89 23.22 -13.85
C ARG A 80 13.18 23.01 -14.63
N ILE A 81 14.21 22.44 -14.01
CA ILE A 81 15.47 22.15 -14.72
C ILE A 81 15.25 21.16 -15.88
N LEU A 82 14.42 20.13 -15.70
CA LEU A 82 14.10 19.18 -16.78
C LEU A 82 13.15 19.79 -17.81
N GLU A 83 12.18 20.61 -17.38
CA GLU A 83 11.27 21.36 -18.25
C GLU A 83 12.03 22.35 -19.15
N ASP A 84 12.99 23.09 -18.60
CA ASP A 84 13.87 24.00 -19.34
C ASP A 84 14.74 23.25 -20.36
N CYS A 85 15.03 21.97 -20.10
CA CYS A 85 15.68 21.09 -21.06
C CYS A 85 14.68 20.46 -22.05
N GLY A 86 13.38 20.76 -21.95
CA GLY A 86 12.30 20.22 -22.78
C GLY A 86 12.13 18.71 -22.63
N TYR A 87 12.18 18.19 -21.40
CA TYR A 87 12.13 16.76 -21.12
C TYR A 87 10.94 16.38 -20.23
N PRO A 88 9.81 15.92 -20.82
CA PRO A 88 8.58 15.66 -20.07
C PRO A 88 8.50 14.24 -19.47
N GLU A 89 9.37 13.31 -19.89
CA GLU A 89 9.35 11.90 -19.48
C GLU A 89 9.91 11.73 -18.06
N MET A 90 9.16 12.24 -17.08
CA MET A 90 9.58 12.26 -15.68
C MET A 90 8.48 11.81 -14.72
N LYS A 91 8.92 11.38 -13.53
CA LYS A 91 8.07 11.15 -12.37
C LYS A 91 8.72 11.71 -11.11
N VAL A 92 7.93 11.99 -10.09
CA VAL A 92 8.41 12.73 -8.90
C VAL A 92 8.16 11.93 -7.63
N SER A 93 9.09 11.98 -6.68
CA SER A 93 8.88 11.46 -5.33
C SER A 93 9.35 12.45 -4.27
N LEU A 94 8.55 12.62 -3.23
CA LEU A 94 8.80 13.40 -2.01
C LEU A 94 8.77 12.43 -0.83
N LYS A 95 9.92 12.03 -0.30
CA LYS A 95 9.97 11.06 0.79
C LYS A 95 10.39 11.70 2.09
N ALA A 96 9.63 11.44 3.16
CA ALA A 96 9.99 11.80 4.51
C ALA A 96 9.84 10.56 5.41
N SER A 97 10.60 10.55 6.51
CA SER A 97 10.42 9.55 7.57
C SER A 97 9.26 9.92 8.49
N ASP A 98 8.79 11.17 8.50
CA ASP A 98 7.50 11.53 9.10
C ASP A 98 6.37 11.38 8.06
N PRO A 99 5.40 10.47 8.27
CA PRO A 99 4.28 10.30 7.35
C PRO A 99 3.44 11.56 7.17
N LEU A 100 3.28 12.39 8.22
CA LEU A 100 2.42 13.59 8.13
C LEU A 100 3.04 14.64 7.21
N MET A 101 4.32 14.95 7.38
CA MET A 101 5.07 15.81 6.47
C MET A 101 5.06 15.27 5.02
N MET A 102 5.22 13.96 4.84
CA MET A 102 5.18 13.34 3.51
C MET A 102 3.81 13.55 2.85
N ILE A 103 2.72 13.26 3.57
CA ILE A 103 1.36 13.42 3.08
C ILE A 103 1.11 14.87 2.65
N GLU A 104 1.49 15.83 3.50
CA GLU A 104 1.31 17.24 3.23
C GLU A 104 2.09 17.68 1.97
N ALA A 105 3.35 17.28 1.85
CA ALA A 105 4.19 17.62 0.70
C ALA A 105 3.61 17.08 -0.63
N TYR A 106 3.09 15.84 -0.65
CA TYR A 106 2.45 15.29 -1.86
C TYR A 106 1.16 16.01 -2.21
N ARG A 107 0.29 16.31 -1.23
CA ARG A 107 -0.95 17.06 -1.47
C ARG A 107 -0.66 18.43 -2.09
N MET A 108 0.27 19.17 -1.48
CA MET A 108 0.68 20.49 -1.97
C MET A 108 1.25 20.45 -3.39
N LEU A 109 1.99 19.40 -3.75
CA LEU A 109 2.58 19.27 -5.08
C LEU A 109 1.58 18.76 -6.12
N ALA A 110 0.65 17.88 -5.74
CA ALA A 110 -0.34 17.30 -6.64
C ALA A 110 -1.20 18.36 -7.33
N ASP A 111 -1.53 19.45 -6.65
CA ASP A 111 -2.28 20.57 -7.23
C ASP A 111 -1.46 21.48 -8.16
N ARG A 112 -0.16 21.22 -8.32
CA ARG A 112 0.78 22.11 -9.02
C ARG A 112 1.45 21.49 -10.24
N VAL A 113 1.40 20.17 -10.40
CA VAL A 113 2.08 19.45 -11.49
C VAL A 113 1.25 18.28 -11.96
N GLU A 114 1.44 17.89 -13.23
CA GLU A 114 0.73 16.74 -13.85
C GLU A 114 1.61 15.49 -13.97
N TYR A 115 2.80 15.49 -13.37
CA TYR A 115 3.72 14.36 -13.45
C TYR A 115 3.35 13.22 -12.49
N PRO A 116 3.53 11.95 -12.89
CA PRO A 116 3.27 10.81 -12.03
C PRO A 116 4.07 10.84 -10.71
N PHE A 117 3.46 10.38 -9.63
CA PHE A 117 4.06 10.29 -8.31
C PHE A 117 4.52 8.87 -7.96
N HIS A 118 5.77 8.78 -7.50
CA HIS A 118 6.30 7.59 -6.84
C HIS A 118 6.29 7.74 -5.33
N LEU A 119 5.27 7.18 -4.68
CA LEU A 119 5.09 7.26 -3.25
C LEU A 119 6.03 6.31 -2.50
N GLY A 120 6.35 6.68 -1.26
CA GLY A 120 7.07 5.82 -0.35
C GLY A 120 7.50 6.55 0.90
N VAL A 121 7.16 6.00 2.06
CA VAL A 121 7.75 6.42 3.32
C VAL A 121 9.20 5.93 3.34
N THR A 122 10.16 6.80 3.64
CA THR A 122 11.55 6.39 3.82
C THR A 122 11.80 6.02 5.28
N GLU A 123 12.75 5.11 5.53
CA GLU A 123 13.15 4.73 6.90
C GLU A 123 11.93 4.33 7.75
N ALA A 124 11.09 3.43 7.23
CA ALA A 124 9.87 3.04 7.91
C ALA A 124 10.14 2.18 9.16
N GLY A 125 11.26 1.45 9.16
CA GLY A 125 11.71 0.59 10.26
C GLY A 125 11.56 -0.90 9.95
N THR A 126 11.57 -1.73 10.99
CA THR A 126 11.36 -3.18 10.90
C THR A 126 9.94 -3.52 10.43
N PRO A 127 9.64 -4.75 9.97
CA PRO A 127 8.33 -5.10 9.41
C PRO A 127 7.12 -4.68 10.23
N GLY A 128 7.14 -4.87 11.55
CA GLY A 128 5.99 -4.51 12.40
C GLY A 128 5.66 -3.01 12.34
N VAL A 129 6.59 -2.17 12.77
CA VAL A 129 6.39 -0.70 12.81
C VAL A 129 6.37 -0.10 11.42
N GLY A 130 7.24 -0.58 10.52
CA GLY A 130 7.37 -0.09 9.16
C GLY A 130 6.15 -0.38 8.30
N THR A 131 5.46 -1.50 8.51
CA THR A 131 4.18 -1.79 7.86
C THR A 131 3.14 -0.78 8.28
N ILE A 132 2.92 -0.57 9.57
CA ILE A 132 1.94 0.40 10.08
C ILE A 132 2.22 1.80 9.53
N LYS A 133 3.47 2.24 9.65
CA LYS A 133 3.91 3.57 9.21
C LYS A 133 3.74 3.76 7.70
N SER A 134 4.07 2.75 6.91
CA SER A 134 3.88 2.77 5.44
C SER A 134 2.40 2.74 5.07
N SER A 135 1.58 1.90 5.71
CA SER A 135 0.14 1.83 5.48
C SER A 135 -0.57 3.14 5.80
N VAL A 136 -0.19 3.83 6.88
CA VAL A 136 -0.73 5.15 7.22
C VAL A 136 -0.33 6.19 6.17
N GLY A 137 0.96 6.28 5.83
CA GLY A 137 1.45 7.28 4.88
C GLY A 137 0.93 7.08 3.45
N LEU A 138 1.03 5.85 2.95
CA LEU A 138 0.60 5.50 1.59
C LEU A 138 -0.93 5.47 1.50
N GLY A 139 -1.60 4.86 2.48
CA GLY A 139 -3.06 4.72 2.46
C GLY A 139 -3.78 6.07 2.47
N ALA A 140 -3.26 7.05 3.20
CA ALA A 140 -3.79 8.41 3.20
C ALA A 140 -3.73 9.07 1.82
N LEU A 141 -2.66 8.90 1.05
CA LEU A 141 -2.54 9.51 -0.28
C LEU A 141 -3.31 8.73 -1.35
N LEU A 142 -3.17 7.40 -1.34
CA LEU A 142 -3.82 6.52 -2.32
C LEU A 142 -5.34 6.59 -2.24
N SER A 143 -5.92 6.71 -1.03
CA SER A 143 -7.37 6.89 -0.86
C SER A 143 -7.91 8.21 -1.41
N GLN A 144 -7.04 9.20 -1.65
CA GLN A 144 -7.36 10.47 -2.31
C GLN A 144 -7.06 10.44 -3.82
N GLY A 145 -6.66 9.30 -4.37
CA GLY A 145 -6.24 9.19 -5.78
C GLY A 145 -4.88 9.79 -6.08
N ILE A 146 -4.04 10.05 -5.07
CA ILE A 146 -2.68 10.55 -5.25
C ILE A 146 -1.72 9.36 -5.23
N GLY A 147 -0.98 9.14 -6.33
CA GLY A 147 0.08 8.14 -6.43
C GLY A 147 -0.09 7.17 -7.60
N ASP A 148 0.97 6.99 -8.39
CA ASP A 148 0.96 6.15 -9.60
C ASP A 148 1.82 4.90 -9.44
N THR A 149 2.79 4.95 -8.53
CA THR A 149 3.62 3.81 -8.15
C THR A 149 4.03 3.97 -6.69
N ILE A 150 4.18 2.85 -5.98
CA ILE A 150 4.57 2.86 -4.56
C ILE A 150 5.86 2.07 -4.33
N ARG A 151 6.53 2.38 -3.24
CA ARG A 151 7.53 1.51 -2.62
C ARG A 151 7.39 1.59 -1.10
N VAL A 152 7.25 0.43 -0.46
CA VAL A 152 7.41 0.26 0.98
C VAL A 152 8.91 0.14 1.28
N SER A 153 9.42 0.78 2.33
CA SER A 153 10.85 0.74 2.67
C SER A 153 11.05 0.14 4.06
N LEU A 154 11.28 -1.18 4.13
CA LEU A 154 11.40 -1.94 5.39
C LEU A 154 12.85 -2.36 5.62
N SER A 155 13.24 -2.44 6.89
CA SER A 155 14.48 -3.09 7.32
C SER A 155 14.29 -4.62 7.35
N ALA A 156 14.07 -5.22 6.19
CA ALA A 156 13.78 -6.64 6.00
C ALA A 156 14.17 -7.11 4.59
N ASP A 157 13.88 -8.38 4.27
CA ASP A 157 14.01 -8.88 2.90
C ASP A 157 13.12 -8.06 1.94
N PRO A 158 13.60 -7.68 0.74
CA PRO A 158 12.81 -6.89 -0.22
C PRO A 158 11.49 -7.53 -0.63
N THR A 159 11.36 -8.86 -0.55
CA THR A 159 10.10 -9.56 -0.82
C THR A 159 9.00 -9.18 0.18
N GLU A 160 9.36 -8.86 1.43
CA GLU A 160 8.43 -8.33 2.41
C GLU A 160 7.95 -6.91 2.05
N GLU A 161 8.83 -6.07 1.47
CA GLU A 161 8.41 -4.75 0.95
C GLU A 161 7.35 -4.91 -0.14
N VAL A 162 7.54 -5.90 -1.04
CA VAL A 162 6.59 -6.21 -2.11
C VAL A 162 5.27 -6.72 -1.55
N ARG A 163 5.30 -7.69 -0.63
CA ARG A 163 4.10 -8.24 0.01
C ARG A 163 3.27 -7.14 0.67
N VAL A 164 3.89 -6.33 1.54
CA VAL A 164 3.20 -5.23 2.24
C VAL A 164 2.65 -4.20 1.24
N GLY A 165 3.39 -3.88 0.18
CA GLY A 165 2.90 -2.98 -0.87
C GLY A 165 1.66 -3.50 -1.58
N ILE A 166 1.62 -4.81 -1.88
CA ILE A 166 0.45 -5.48 -2.45
C ILE A 166 -0.73 -5.41 -1.48
N ASP A 167 -0.52 -5.75 -0.21
CA ASP A 167 -1.56 -5.76 0.82
C ASP A 167 -2.18 -4.37 1.00
N ILE A 168 -1.38 -3.31 0.99
CA ILE A 168 -1.87 -1.91 1.04
C ILE A 168 -2.77 -1.60 -0.16
N LEU A 169 -2.35 -1.95 -1.38
CA LEU A 169 -3.14 -1.69 -2.59
C LEU A 169 -4.45 -2.50 -2.60
N LYS A 170 -4.41 -3.76 -2.17
CA LYS A 170 -5.60 -4.61 -2.04
C LYS A 170 -6.59 -4.07 -1.01
N SER A 171 -6.09 -3.60 0.13
CA SER A 171 -6.92 -3.02 1.21
C SER A 171 -7.70 -1.78 0.76
N LEU A 172 -7.23 -1.08 -0.29
CA LEU A 172 -7.90 0.07 -0.89
C LEU A 172 -8.68 -0.28 -2.17
N GLY A 173 -8.72 -1.55 -2.57
CA GLY A 173 -9.34 -2.00 -3.82
C GLY A 173 -8.60 -1.56 -5.10
N LEU A 174 -7.37 -1.06 -4.99
CA LEU A 174 -6.55 -0.56 -6.12
C LEU A 174 -5.82 -1.68 -6.87
N ARG A 175 -5.74 -2.87 -6.28
CA ARG A 175 -5.18 -4.07 -6.91
C ARG A 175 -6.04 -5.28 -6.57
N LYS A 176 -6.24 -6.15 -7.56
CA LYS A 176 -6.96 -7.44 -7.43
C LYS A 176 -5.99 -8.62 -7.52
N GLY A 177 -6.47 -9.80 -7.16
CA GLY A 177 -5.73 -11.06 -7.26
C GLY A 177 -5.06 -11.49 -5.96
N GLY A 178 -4.88 -12.80 -5.83
CA GLY A 178 -4.44 -13.49 -4.62
C GLY A 178 -5.48 -13.48 -3.50
N LEU A 179 -5.08 -13.97 -2.33
CA LEU A 179 -5.96 -14.10 -1.17
C LEU A 179 -6.41 -12.74 -0.60
N THR A 180 -7.72 -12.49 -0.60
CA THR A 180 -8.36 -11.46 0.23
C THR A 180 -8.94 -12.17 1.45
N PHE A 181 -8.28 -11.99 2.59
CA PHE A 181 -8.60 -12.69 3.83
C PHE A 181 -9.42 -11.81 4.77
N VAL A 182 -10.53 -12.33 5.27
CA VAL A 182 -11.36 -11.67 6.28
C VAL A 182 -11.54 -12.64 7.43
N SER A 183 -11.17 -12.24 8.64
CA SER A 183 -11.48 -12.99 9.85
C SER A 183 -12.14 -12.08 10.88
N CYS A 184 -13.09 -12.63 11.63
CA CYS A 184 -13.57 -11.90 12.79
C CYS A 184 -12.45 -11.82 13.85
N PRO A 185 -12.43 -10.77 14.69
CA PRO A 185 -11.67 -10.84 15.92
C PRO A 185 -12.10 -12.07 16.73
N SER A 186 -11.14 -12.81 17.30
CA SER A 186 -11.50 -13.83 18.29
C SER A 186 -12.16 -13.18 19.50
N CYS A 187 -13.16 -13.83 20.07
CA CYS A 187 -13.86 -13.37 21.27
C CYS A 187 -14.35 -14.57 22.07
N GLY A 188 -14.92 -14.34 23.26
CA GLY A 188 -15.40 -15.45 24.12
C GLY A 188 -16.48 -16.33 23.48
N ARG A 189 -17.12 -15.87 22.39
CA ARG A 189 -18.11 -16.65 21.63
C ARG A 189 -17.49 -17.62 20.63
N ALA A 190 -16.18 -17.54 20.39
CA ALA A 190 -15.52 -18.34 19.36
C ALA A 190 -15.59 -19.83 19.71
N ASP A 191 -16.29 -20.60 18.89
CA ASP A 191 -16.46 -22.04 19.02
C ASP A 191 -15.22 -22.80 18.52
N VAL A 192 -14.21 -22.13 17.97
CA VAL A 192 -12.98 -22.75 17.46
C VAL A 192 -11.76 -21.94 17.86
N ASP A 193 -10.57 -22.55 17.80
CA ASP A 193 -9.30 -21.82 17.83
C ASP A 193 -9.16 -21.02 16.52
N LEU A 194 -9.86 -19.90 16.47
CA LEU A 194 -9.98 -19.04 15.30
C LEU A 194 -8.61 -18.50 14.89
N VAL A 195 -7.74 -18.18 15.85
CA VAL A 195 -6.43 -17.61 15.58
C VAL A 195 -5.56 -18.62 14.83
N LYS A 196 -5.56 -19.88 15.31
CA LYS A 196 -4.84 -20.96 14.63
C LYS A 196 -5.43 -21.27 13.26
N LEU A 197 -6.76 -21.39 13.15
CA LEU A 197 -7.43 -21.67 11.89
C LEU A 197 -7.17 -20.57 10.85
N ALA A 198 -7.30 -19.31 11.24
CA ALA A 198 -7.04 -18.16 10.39
C ALA A 198 -5.61 -18.19 9.84
N LYS A 199 -4.62 -18.44 10.71
CA LYS A 199 -3.22 -18.54 10.29
C LYS A 199 -2.98 -19.71 9.34
N GLN A 200 -3.60 -20.87 9.59
CA GLN A 200 -3.47 -22.04 8.70
C GLN A 200 -4.02 -21.73 7.30
N VAL A 201 -5.16 -21.03 7.23
CA VAL A 201 -5.75 -20.60 5.95
C VAL A 201 -4.84 -19.57 5.27
N GLU A 202 -4.37 -18.55 5.97
CA GLU A 202 -3.43 -17.57 5.39
C GLU A 202 -2.14 -18.23 4.86
N ASP A 203 -1.61 -19.22 5.57
CA ASP A 203 -0.40 -19.95 5.20
C ASP A 203 -0.62 -20.87 3.99
N GLU A 204 -1.75 -21.60 3.94
CA GLU A 204 -2.10 -22.52 2.86
C GLU A 204 -2.32 -21.79 1.53
N PHE A 205 -3.01 -20.65 1.58
CA PHE A 205 -3.33 -19.84 0.39
C PHE A 205 -2.27 -18.78 0.10
N ARG A 206 -1.13 -18.84 0.79
CA ARG A 206 -0.01 -17.92 0.59
C ARG A 206 0.59 -18.10 -0.80
N GLY A 207 0.68 -17.00 -1.56
CA GLY A 207 1.29 -16.99 -2.89
C GLY A 207 0.33 -17.39 -4.03
N LEU A 208 -0.94 -17.65 -3.70
CA LEU A 208 -1.98 -17.82 -4.71
C LEU A 208 -2.14 -16.53 -5.53
N HIS A 209 -2.35 -16.65 -6.84
CA HIS A 209 -2.45 -15.50 -7.75
C HIS A 209 -3.90 -15.24 -8.19
N GLU A 210 -4.75 -16.27 -8.16
CA GLU A 210 -6.17 -16.17 -8.44
C GLU A 210 -6.87 -15.27 -7.42
N ASP A 211 -7.90 -14.55 -7.88
CA ASP A 211 -8.65 -13.63 -7.03
C ASP A 211 -9.63 -14.44 -6.16
N ILE A 212 -9.22 -14.74 -4.92
CA ILE A 212 -10.01 -15.55 -3.98
C ILE A 212 -10.28 -14.75 -2.71
N HIS A 213 -11.53 -14.76 -2.27
CA HIS A 213 -11.97 -14.17 -1.01
C HIS A 213 -12.29 -15.29 -0.02
N ILE A 214 -11.60 -15.32 1.13
CA ILE A 214 -11.85 -16.30 2.19
C ILE A 214 -12.28 -15.57 3.45
N ALA A 215 -13.43 -15.97 3.99
CA ALA A 215 -13.92 -15.51 5.28
C ALA A 215 -13.80 -16.65 6.31
N VAL A 216 -13.11 -16.40 7.42
CA VAL A 216 -12.99 -17.36 8.54
C VAL A 216 -13.61 -16.75 9.77
N MET A 217 -14.72 -17.33 10.23
CA MET A 217 -15.46 -16.86 11.39
C MET A 217 -15.29 -17.82 12.56
N GLY A 218 -15.09 -17.29 13.76
CA GLY A 218 -14.89 -18.11 14.97
C GLY A 218 -16.18 -18.60 15.59
N CYS A 219 -17.31 -17.97 15.30
CA CYS A 219 -18.61 -18.37 15.83
C CYS A 219 -19.68 -18.15 14.76
N VAL A 220 -20.77 -18.89 14.90
CA VAL A 220 -22.00 -18.66 14.14
C VAL A 220 -23.08 -18.28 15.15
N PRO A 221 -23.49 -17.00 15.26
CA PRO A 221 -24.68 -16.65 16.01
C PRO A 221 -25.86 -17.43 15.44
N GLU A 222 -26.57 -18.16 16.30
CA GLU A 222 -27.75 -18.93 15.89
C GLU A 222 -28.79 -17.96 15.29
N GLY A 223 -29.14 -18.16 14.01
CA GLY A 223 -30.09 -17.31 13.27
C GLY A 223 -29.49 -16.16 12.46
N GLU A 224 -28.16 -16.00 12.40
CA GLU A 224 -27.52 -15.00 11.52
C GLU A 224 -27.82 -15.33 10.05
N ARG A 225 -28.39 -14.38 9.31
CA ARG A 225 -28.81 -14.61 7.91
C ARG A 225 -27.86 -13.92 6.93
N VAL A 226 -27.41 -14.65 5.93
CA VAL A 226 -26.71 -14.12 4.77
C VAL A 226 -27.71 -13.87 3.66
N VAL A 227 -27.64 -12.69 3.02
CA VAL A 227 -28.46 -12.38 1.85
C VAL A 227 -27.91 -13.14 0.66
N THR A 228 -28.74 -13.97 0.04
CA THR A 228 -28.41 -14.65 -1.22
C THR A 228 -29.33 -14.22 -2.35
N ALA A 229 -28.99 -14.56 -3.60
CA ALA A 229 -29.81 -14.23 -4.76
C ALA A 229 -31.24 -14.79 -4.65
N GLU A 230 -31.42 -15.89 -3.90
CA GLU A 230 -32.71 -16.53 -3.63
C GLU A 230 -33.41 -15.99 -2.36
N GLY A 231 -32.78 -15.03 -1.68
CA GLY A 231 -33.25 -14.42 -0.44
C GLY A 231 -32.35 -14.69 0.78
N PRO A 232 -32.67 -14.10 1.95
CA PRO A 232 -31.88 -14.31 3.16
C PRO A 232 -31.99 -15.74 3.68
N LYS A 233 -30.86 -16.39 3.96
CA LYS A 233 -30.82 -17.74 4.55
C LYS A 233 -29.82 -17.83 5.71
N PRO A 234 -30.00 -18.77 6.65
CA PRO A 234 -29.03 -18.97 7.73
C PRO A 234 -27.63 -19.23 7.16
N ILE A 235 -26.59 -18.68 7.78
CA ILE A 235 -25.21 -18.81 7.29
C ILE A 235 -24.75 -20.29 7.23
N GLU A 236 -25.24 -21.12 8.14
CA GLU A 236 -25.01 -22.57 8.17
C GLU A 236 -25.67 -23.34 7.01
N ALA A 237 -26.63 -22.72 6.32
CA ALA A 237 -27.28 -23.26 5.13
C ALA A 237 -26.66 -22.74 3.82
N VAL A 238 -25.59 -21.92 3.91
CA VAL A 238 -24.81 -21.50 2.74
C VAL A 238 -23.84 -22.61 2.37
N GLY A 239 -23.98 -23.13 1.16
CA GLY A 239 -23.17 -24.19 0.57
C GLY A 239 -22.49 -23.76 -0.74
N GLU A 240 -21.72 -24.69 -1.29
CA GLU A 240 -21.12 -24.52 -2.62
C GLU A 240 -22.21 -24.28 -3.67
N GLY A 241 -21.99 -23.28 -4.52
CA GLY A 241 -22.89 -22.92 -5.60
C GLY A 241 -23.83 -21.76 -5.30
N ASP A 242 -24.02 -21.42 -4.04
CA ASP A 242 -24.87 -20.31 -3.62
C ASP A 242 -24.33 -18.96 -4.05
N GLU A 243 -25.21 -18.02 -4.37
CA GLU A 243 -24.82 -16.64 -4.70
C GLU A 243 -25.08 -15.72 -3.51
N VAL A 244 -24.01 -15.30 -2.83
CA VAL A 244 -24.08 -14.43 -1.64
C VAL A 244 -23.83 -12.96 -1.98
N LEU A 245 -24.57 -12.06 -1.35
CA LEU A 245 -24.39 -10.62 -1.52
C LEU A 245 -23.07 -10.17 -0.87
N THR A 246 -22.22 -9.53 -1.64
CA THR A 246 -20.95 -8.97 -1.18
C THR A 246 -21.10 -7.51 -0.73
N HIS A 247 -20.09 -7.01 0.01
CA HIS A 247 -20.02 -5.59 0.40
C HIS A 247 -19.98 -4.62 -0.78
N GLU A 248 -19.59 -5.09 -1.97
CA GLU A 248 -19.62 -4.32 -3.22
C GLU A 248 -21.04 -4.20 -3.81
N GLY A 249 -22.06 -4.75 -3.15
CA GLY A 249 -23.44 -4.75 -3.63
C GLY A 249 -23.70 -5.72 -4.79
N SER A 250 -22.77 -6.63 -5.08
CA SER A 250 -22.91 -7.64 -6.13
C SER A 250 -22.96 -9.05 -5.56
N TYR A 251 -23.64 -9.97 -6.26
CA TYR A 251 -23.65 -11.38 -5.88
C TYR A 251 -22.38 -12.09 -6.36
N ARG A 252 -21.86 -13.00 -5.54
CA ARG A 252 -20.74 -13.89 -5.88
C ARG A 252 -21.06 -15.32 -5.50
N LYS A 253 -20.67 -16.25 -6.37
CA LYS A 253 -20.83 -17.68 -6.16
C LYS A 253 -19.88 -18.17 -5.07
N VAL A 254 -20.40 -18.93 -4.11
CA VAL A 254 -19.63 -19.61 -3.08
C VAL A 254 -18.94 -20.80 -3.74
N ALA A 255 -17.61 -20.71 -3.83
CA ALA A 255 -16.79 -21.76 -4.43
C ALA A 255 -16.67 -22.99 -3.54
N TRP A 256 -16.72 -22.80 -2.22
CA TRP A 256 -16.66 -23.87 -1.23
C TRP A 256 -17.13 -23.35 0.13
N ALA A 257 -17.78 -24.19 0.92
CA ALA A 257 -18.19 -23.88 2.28
C ALA A 257 -17.95 -25.11 3.18
N THR A 258 -17.47 -24.86 4.40
CA THR A 258 -17.36 -25.87 5.45
C THR A 258 -17.81 -25.29 6.78
N SER A 259 -18.47 -26.10 7.59
CA SER A 259 -18.85 -25.76 8.95
C SER A 259 -18.31 -26.84 9.88
N HIS A 260 -17.50 -26.45 10.86
CA HIS A 260 -17.07 -27.36 11.92
C HIS A 260 -17.89 -27.04 13.16
N ARG A 261 -18.63 -28.04 13.65
CA ARG A 261 -19.33 -27.92 14.93
C ARG A 261 -18.33 -28.14 16.05
N TYR A 262 -18.27 -27.22 17.00
CA TYR A 262 -17.44 -27.41 18.19
C TYR A 262 -17.98 -28.56 19.03
N GLU A 263 -17.08 -29.47 19.43
CA GLU A 263 -17.39 -30.65 20.24
C GLU A 263 -17.01 -30.48 21.73
N GLY A 264 -16.55 -29.30 22.14
CA GLY A 264 -16.19 -29.02 23.53
C GLY A 264 -17.36 -28.51 24.39
N GLU A 265 -17.08 -28.23 25.66
CA GLU A 265 -18.07 -27.67 26.57
C GLU A 265 -18.40 -26.23 26.17
N ILE A 266 -19.68 -25.94 26.00
CA ILE A 266 -20.19 -24.59 25.75
C ILE A 266 -20.93 -24.15 27.00
N VAL A 267 -20.50 -23.04 27.60
CA VAL A 267 -21.15 -22.43 28.75
C VAL A 267 -22.16 -21.40 28.25
N GLU A 268 -23.45 -21.64 28.51
CA GLU A 268 -24.49 -20.66 28.24
C GLU A 268 -24.61 -19.70 29.44
N VAL A 269 -24.32 -18.42 29.20
CA VAL A 269 -24.39 -17.36 30.20
C VAL A 269 -25.70 -16.61 30.03
N HIS A 270 -26.47 -16.49 31.11
CA HIS A 270 -27.73 -15.73 31.18
C HIS A 270 -27.59 -14.52 32.12
N PRO A 271 -27.04 -13.38 31.66
CA PRO A 271 -26.91 -12.19 32.50
C PRO A 271 -28.28 -11.54 32.71
N THR A 272 -28.54 -11.08 33.93
CA THR A 272 -29.77 -10.31 34.22
C THR A 272 -29.79 -9.03 33.39
N GLY A 273 -30.80 -8.88 32.52
CA GLY A 273 -31.00 -7.69 31.69
C GLY A 273 -30.32 -7.71 30.31
N PHE A 274 -29.67 -8.82 29.93
CA PHE A 274 -29.05 -8.99 28.61
C PHE A 274 -29.52 -10.28 27.92
N ALA A 275 -29.38 -10.33 26.59
CA ALA A 275 -29.61 -11.57 25.85
C ALA A 275 -28.59 -12.64 26.28
N PRO A 276 -29.01 -13.93 26.38
CA PRO A 276 -28.09 -15.03 26.64
C PRO A 276 -26.99 -15.10 25.58
N PHE A 277 -25.79 -15.54 25.99
CA PHE A 277 -24.70 -15.80 25.06
C PHE A 277 -23.92 -17.05 25.45
N ARG A 278 -23.36 -17.71 24.44
CA ARG A 278 -22.54 -18.90 24.58
C ARG A 278 -21.06 -18.51 24.66
N LEU A 279 -20.33 -19.15 25.56
CA LEU A 279 -18.89 -19.05 25.67
C LEU A 279 -18.23 -20.42 25.57
N THR A 280 -17.07 -20.48 24.93
CA THR A 280 -16.12 -21.57 25.16
C THR A 280 -15.25 -21.23 26.38
N PRO A 281 -15.01 -22.16 27.32
CA PRO A 281 -14.17 -21.95 28.50
C PRO A 281 -12.76 -21.43 28.20
#